data_AF-A0A4R0REW9-F1
#
_entry.id   AF-A0A4R0REW9-F1
#
_cell.length_a   1.000
_cell.length_b   1.000
_cell.length_c   1.000
_cell.angle_alpha   90.00
_cell.angle_beta   90.00
_cell.angle_gamma   90.00
#
_symmetry.space_group_name_H-M   'P 1'
#
loop_
_entity.id
_entity.type
_entity.pdbx_description
1 polymer ?
#
loop_
_entity_poly.entity_id
_entity_poly.type
_entity_poly.pdbx_seq_one_letter_code
_entity_poly.pdbx_strand_id
1 'polypeptide(L)'
;MEDHRLLCSIPFEGAIRYPLVSGGFLAFHANPGELEVWRRTSDASRGFALDSTSPFAPTESQRSRTPPSSHTLRGHYSPYACIRPVSTFFRLYRLHFPLMVWAELNDSYCLHSYDLSTGVQLRTVKLSEVREIGRQSKPGFTLPANPALMDVSVSDEYIIGCYDSVVIVVSVSQLKLGHLAVIVLAEAHAPAVLQQSSHRIQDPSRPTDLQWERRWKQESANDSFVTVTGRSAMQCLHVAPPSPKATAAANSALVVHGVHSRPSAGFINALISPDGRHLALISGFGIFSLYPDFYRLAKGAIAPEEVVQRLYFREPLSDFTWGVDSRRLAIVTSFEKLFLMDLNPSFHSPQTSEREDDEISLPLISLHRMVHFSMNVHRNGSLFMTSTRVWLRSNQGQFRSRIETKDASLLSSPIGDEDLLWPDDSLALCYIDFSPHME
;
A
#
# COMPACT_ATOMS: atom_id res chain seq x y z
N MET A 1 -9.74 -10.05 5.95
CA MET A 1 -9.01 -11.26 6.38
C MET A 1 -8.40 -10.96 7.74
N GLU A 2 -8.40 -11.94 8.66
CA GLU A 2 -7.72 -11.86 9.97
C GLU A 2 -7.14 -13.25 10.29
N ASP A 3 -5.90 -13.32 10.78
CA ASP A 3 -5.17 -14.57 11.08
C ASP A 3 -5.20 -15.59 9.92
N HIS A 4 -4.99 -15.10 8.68
CA HIS A 4 -5.07 -15.90 7.44
C HIS A 4 -6.43 -16.56 7.17
N ARG A 5 -7.49 -16.14 7.86
CA ARG A 5 -8.85 -16.60 7.64
C ARG A 5 -9.74 -15.47 7.13
N LEU A 6 -10.70 -15.82 6.29
CA LEU A 6 -11.76 -14.91 5.90
C LEU A 6 -12.60 -14.63 7.15
N LEU A 7 -12.61 -13.38 7.58
CA LEU A 7 -13.66 -12.91 8.47
C LEU A 7 -14.94 -13.13 7.70
N CYS A 8 -15.82 -13.99 8.22
CA CYS A 8 -17.09 -14.31 7.57
C CYS A 8 -17.75 -13.03 7.07
N SER A 9 -18.29 -13.08 5.85
CA SER A 9 -19.03 -11.99 5.21
C SER A 9 -19.87 -11.30 6.26
N ILE A 10 -19.50 -10.08 6.67
CA ILE A 10 -20.32 -9.35 7.63
C ILE A 10 -21.63 -9.08 6.87
N PRO A 11 -22.76 -9.69 7.29
CA PRO A 11 -24.03 -9.51 6.59
C PRO A 11 -24.43 -8.06 6.83
N PHE A 12 -24.34 -7.21 5.80
CA PHE A 12 -24.54 -5.78 5.96
C PHE A 12 -25.81 -5.31 5.26
N GLU A 13 -26.85 -5.09 6.06
CA GLU A 13 -28.01 -4.26 5.73
C GLU A 13 -27.70 -2.82 6.16
N GLY A 14 -27.01 -2.04 5.31
CA GLY A 14 -26.76 -0.63 5.59
C GLY A 14 -25.57 -0.03 4.85
N ALA A 15 -25.63 1.28 4.61
CA ALA A 15 -24.71 2.09 3.82
C ALA A 15 -23.30 2.29 4.43
N ILE A 16 -22.75 1.26 5.09
CA ILE A 16 -21.38 1.29 5.61
C ILE A 16 -20.40 1.22 4.43
N ARG A 17 -19.65 2.30 4.22
CA ARG A 17 -18.56 2.34 3.24
C ARG A 17 -17.34 1.66 3.84
N TYR A 18 -16.95 0.52 3.27
CA TYR A 18 -15.67 -0.22 3.42
C TYR A 18 -14.98 -0.13 4.80
N PRO A 19 -15.19 -1.10 5.73
CA PRO A 19 -14.52 -1.07 7.03
C PRO A 19 -13.00 -1.24 6.90
N LEU A 20 -12.24 -0.40 7.62
CA LEU A 20 -10.81 -0.59 7.80
C LEU A 20 -10.55 -1.60 8.92
N VAL A 21 -9.59 -2.49 8.70
CA VAL A 21 -9.25 -3.57 9.65
C VAL A 21 -7.78 -3.47 10.04
N SER A 22 -7.48 -3.53 11.34
CA SER A 22 -6.09 -3.57 11.82
C SER A 22 -5.99 -4.08 13.25
N GLY A 23 -5.07 -5.01 13.51
CA GLY A 23 -4.74 -5.44 14.87
C GLY A 23 -5.91 -5.93 15.73
N GLY A 24 -6.98 -6.48 15.13
CA GLY A 24 -8.19 -6.85 15.87
C GLY A 24 -9.22 -5.74 16.04
N PHE A 25 -9.07 -4.64 15.32
CA PHE A 25 -10.02 -3.52 15.29
C PHE A 25 -10.66 -3.37 13.92
N LEU A 26 -11.92 -2.95 13.92
CA LEU A 26 -12.65 -2.47 12.75
C LEU A 26 -12.97 -1.00 12.96
N ALA A 27 -12.79 -0.17 11.94
CA ALA A 27 -13.25 1.22 11.95
C ALA A 27 -14.10 1.47 10.71
N PHE A 28 -15.26 2.10 10.90
CA PHE A 28 -16.17 2.41 9.80
C PHE A 28 -17.08 3.59 10.13
N HIS A 29 -17.59 4.23 9.08
CA HIS A 29 -18.57 5.30 9.20
C HIS A 29 -19.93 4.71 9.57
N ALA A 30 -20.41 5.01 10.78
CA ALA A 30 -21.75 4.59 11.21
C ALA A 30 -22.82 5.61 10.80
N ASN A 31 -22.50 6.90 10.90
CA ASN A 31 -23.35 8.04 10.52
C ASN A 31 -22.49 9.13 9.83
N PRO A 32 -23.10 10.10 9.12
CA PRO A 32 -22.39 11.29 8.68
C PRO A 32 -21.73 11.99 9.87
N GLY A 33 -20.40 12.16 9.84
CA GLY A 33 -19.66 12.77 10.95
C GLY A 33 -19.38 11.86 12.15
N GLU A 34 -19.66 10.56 12.09
CA GLU A 34 -19.38 9.62 13.18
C GLU A 34 -18.59 8.41 12.70
N LEU A 35 -17.50 8.12 13.42
CA LEU A 35 -16.67 6.95 13.21
C LEU A 35 -16.85 5.99 14.38
N GLU A 36 -17.39 4.80 14.10
CA GLU A 36 -17.43 3.72 15.07
C GLU A 36 -16.18 2.84 14.94
N VAL A 37 -15.56 2.56 16.09
CA VAL A 37 -14.40 1.67 16.21
C VAL A 37 -14.83 0.49 17.06
N TRP A 38 -14.66 -0.71 16.51
CA TRP A 38 -15.02 -1.96 17.13
C TRP A 38 -13.75 -2.79 17.35
N ARG A 39 -13.71 -3.57 18.44
CA ARG A 39 -12.59 -4.42 18.81
C ARG A 39 -13.05 -5.86 18.90
N ARG A 40 -12.18 -6.83 18.58
CA ARG A 40 -12.42 -8.25 18.84
C ARG A 40 -12.96 -8.44 20.25
N THR A 41 -14.10 -9.11 20.38
CA THR A 41 -14.77 -9.29 21.68
C THR A 41 -13.88 -10.01 22.70
N SER A 42 -13.02 -10.93 22.25
CA SER A 42 -12.00 -11.58 23.10
C SER A 42 -10.96 -10.62 23.66
N ASP A 43 -10.62 -9.57 22.92
CA ASP A 43 -9.57 -8.62 23.29
C ASP A 43 -10.17 -7.48 24.11
N ALA A 44 -11.42 -7.09 23.82
CA ALA A 44 -12.19 -6.14 24.60
C ALA A 44 -12.50 -6.68 26.01
N SER A 45 -12.76 -7.98 26.15
CA SER A 45 -13.01 -8.62 27.46
C SER A 45 -11.74 -8.81 28.31
N ARG A 46 -10.55 -8.78 27.69
CA ARG A 46 -9.24 -8.91 28.38
C ARG A 46 -8.56 -7.56 28.63
N GLY A 47 -8.98 -6.50 27.94
CA GLY A 47 -8.39 -5.17 28.02
C GLY A 47 -9.22 -4.20 28.86
N PHE A 48 -8.62 -3.06 29.20
CA PHE A 48 -9.37 -1.91 29.71
C PHE A 48 -10.26 -1.38 28.59
N ALA A 49 -11.59 -1.45 28.76
CA ALA A 49 -12.51 -0.67 27.95
C ALA A 49 -12.19 0.82 28.16
N LEU A 50 -12.45 1.65 27.15
CA LEU A 50 -12.42 3.10 27.36
C LEU A 50 -13.33 3.43 28.54
N ASP A 51 -12.83 4.22 29.48
CA ASP A 51 -13.62 4.66 30.64
C ASP A 51 -14.94 5.25 30.12
N SER A 52 -16.06 4.90 30.78
CA SER A 52 -17.38 5.47 30.50
C SER A 52 -17.41 7.00 30.54
N THR A 53 -16.46 7.63 31.23
CA THR A 53 -16.27 9.09 31.27
C THR A 53 -15.56 9.64 30.03
N SER A 54 -14.95 8.78 29.21
CA SER A 54 -14.32 9.17 27.96
C SER A 54 -15.37 9.70 26.99
N PRO A 55 -15.14 10.86 26.34
CA PRO A 55 -16.05 11.39 25.33
C PRO A 55 -16.18 10.46 24.11
N PHE A 56 -15.29 9.49 23.99
CA PHE A 56 -15.27 8.49 22.92
C PHE A 56 -15.79 7.13 23.35
N ALA A 57 -16.28 6.99 24.59
CA ALA A 57 -16.87 5.74 25.04
C ALA A 57 -18.11 5.40 24.17
N PRO A 58 -18.32 4.11 23.83
CA PRO A 58 -19.53 3.69 23.13
C PRO A 58 -20.76 4.01 23.97
N THR A 59 -21.82 4.52 23.33
CA THR A 59 -23.11 4.75 23.98
C THR A 59 -23.74 3.43 24.42
N GLU A 60 -24.68 3.48 25.37
CA GLU A 60 -25.40 2.28 25.81
C GLU A 60 -26.14 1.59 24.65
N SER A 61 -26.69 2.39 23.73
CA SER A 61 -27.32 1.90 22.50
C SER A 61 -26.36 1.25 21.51
N GLN A 62 -25.08 1.62 21.52
CA GLN A 62 -24.04 0.93 20.76
C GLN A 62 -23.65 -0.36 21.47
N ARG A 63 -23.39 -0.32 22.78
CA ARG A 63 -23.00 -1.50 23.57
C ARG A 63 -24.00 -2.65 23.47
N SER A 64 -25.29 -2.35 23.41
CA SER A 64 -26.35 -3.35 23.23
C SER A 64 -26.33 -4.06 21.87
N ARG A 65 -25.58 -3.55 20.88
CA ARG A 65 -25.32 -4.23 19.60
C ARG A 65 -24.27 -5.34 19.69
N THR A 66 -23.69 -5.57 20.87
CA THR A 66 -22.72 -6.66 21.08
C THR A 66 -23.42 -8.00 20.86
N PRO A 67 -22.94 -8.86 19.93
CA PRO A 67 -23.56 -10.16 19.71
C PRO A 67 -23.50 -11.01 20.99
N PRO A 68 -24.56 -11.80 21.28
CA PRO A 68 -24.57 -12.69 22.44
C PRO A 68 -23.39 -13.66 22.37
N SER A 69 -22.75 -13.92 23.51
CA SER A 69 -21.55 -14.75 23.59
C SER A 69 -21.85 -16.18 23.12
N SER A 70 -21.49 -16.50 21.88
CA SER A 70 -21.44 -17.89 21.42
C SER A 70 -20.16 -18.55 21.96
N HIS A 71 -20.12 -19.88 21.97
CA HIS A 71 -18.95 -20.64 22.43
C HIS A 71 -17.66 -20.36 21.63
N THR A 72 -17.72 -19.60 20.54
CA THR A 72 -16.55 -19.17 19.76
C THR A 72 -16.50 -17.65 19.63
N LEU A 73 -15.56 -16.97 20.30
CA LEU A 73 -15.37 -15.52 20.21
C LEU A 73 -14.67 -15.04 18.91
N ARG A 74 -14.34 -15.95 17.99
CA ARG A 74 -13.59 -15.64 16.76
C ARG A 74 -14.51 -14.96 15.73
N GLY A 75 -14.06 -13.84 15.16
CA GLY A 75 -14.84 -13.06 14.19
C GLY A 75 -15.95 -12.20 14.81
N HIS A 76 -16.07 -12.18 16.14
CA HIS A 76 -16.98 -11.29 16.84
C HIS A 76 -16.27 -10.01 17.26
N TYR A 77 -16.95 -8.89 17.02
CA TYR A 77 -16.48 -7.56 17.39
C TYR A 77 -17.50 -6.89 18.30
N SER A 78 -17.01 -6.15 19.28
CA SER A 78 -17.79 -5.32 20.19
C SER A 78 -17.44 -3.85 19.95
N PRO A 79 -18.41 -2.93 20.08
CA PRO A 79 -18.13 -1.50 20.07
C PRO A 79 -17.08 -1.15 21.11
N TYR A 80 -16.06 -0.40 20.71
CA TYR A 80 -14.92 -0.04 21.53
C TYR A 80 -14.79 1.48 21.69
N ALA A 81 -14.94 2.24 20.61
CA ALA A 81 -14.96 3.70 20.65
C ALA A 81 -15.93 4.29 19.62
N CYS A 82 -16.42 5.49 19.90
CA CYS A 82 -17.21 6.32 19.00
C CYS A 82 -16.53 7.68 18.89
N ILE A 83 -16.00 8.01 17.71
CA ILE A 83 -15.29 9.25 17.45
C ILE A 83 -16.19 10.15 16.60
N ARG A 84 -16.35 11.39 17.05
CA ARG A 84 -17.13 12.42 16.36
C ARG A 84 -16.18 13.53 15.91
N PRO A 85 -15.59 13.44 14.71
CA PRO A 85 -14.76 14.50 14.18
C PRO A 85 -15.53 15.81 14.10
N VAL A 86 -14.82 16.94 14.23
CA VAL A 86 -15.42 18.28 14.14
C VAL A 86 -16.02 18.51 12.76
N SER A 87 -15.39 17.98 11.72
CA SER A 87 -15.91 17.99 10.36
C SER A 87 -16.86 16.82 10.07
N THR A 88 -18.00 17.12 9.46
CA THR A 88 -18.96 16.13 8.94
C THR A 88 -18.44 15.38 7.72
N PHE A 89 -17.40 15.92 7.05
CA PHE A 89 -16.83 15.38 5.83
C PHE A 89 -15.33 15.11 6.03
N PHE A 90 -15.01 13.86 6.37
CA PHE A 90 -13.65 13.37 6.50
C PHE A 90 -13.48 12.09 5.70
N ARG A 91 -12.26 11.85 5.23
CA ARG A 91 -11.86 10.58 4.62
C ARG A 91 -11.01 9.84 5.64
N LEU A 92 -11.51 8.70 6.10
CA LEU A 92 -10.71 7.76 6.87
C LEU A 92 -9.72 7.09 5.90
N TYR A 93 -8.42 7.24 6.15
CA TYR A 93 -7.41 6.68 5.27
C TYR A 93 -6.88 5.35 5.80
N ARG A 94 -6.39 5.29 7.05
CA ARG A 94 -5.81 4.07 7.62
C ARG A 94 -5.99 3.95 9.13
N LEU A 95 -5.96 2.69 9.58
CA LEU A 95 -5.97 2.27 10.97
C LEU A 95 -4.75 1.37 11.21
N HIS A 96 -3.91 1.70 12.19
CA HIS A 96 -2.80 0.88 12.65
C HIS A 96 -2.74 0.94 14.17
N PHE A 97 -3.46 0.02 14.84
CA PHE A 97 -3.68 0.12 16.27
C PHE A 97 -2.35 0.27 17.05
N PRO A 98 -2.25 1.22 18.00
CA PRO A 98 -3.34 2.06 18.53
C PRO A 98 -3.60 3.36 17.77
N LEU A 99 -2.85 3.63 16.71
CA LEU A 99 -2.91 4.87 15.96
C LEU A 99 -3.98 4.83 14.86
N MET A 100 -4.72 5.93 14.75
CA MET A 100 -5.67 6.14 13.68
C MET A 100 -5.46 7.53 13.09
N VAL A 101 -5.51 7.60 11.75
CA VAL A 101 -5.30 8.85 11.02
C VAL A 101 -6.41 9.08 10.01
N TRP A 102 -6.92 10.31 9.98
CA TRP A 102 -7.86 10.77 8.96
C TRP A 102 -7.49 12.17 8.48
N ALA A 103 -8.05 12.58 7.34
CA ALA A 103 -7.97 13.94 6.87
C ALA A 103 -9.38 14.50 6.64
N GLU A 104 -9.53 15.80 6.88
CA GLU A 104 -10.75 16.50 6.53
C GLU A 104 -10.79 16.74 5.01
N LEU A 105 -11.95 16.57 4.39
CA LEU A 105 -12.08 16.78 2.94
C LEU A 105 -11.94 18.26 2.55
N ASN A 106 -12.28 19.17 3.47
CA ASN A 106 -12.21 20.61 3.26
C ASN A 106 -10.86 21.22 3.65
N ASP A 107 -10.00 20.45 4.31
CA ASP A 107 -8.66 20.87 4.72
C ASP A 107 -7.66 19.74 4.48
N SER A 108 -7.26 19.58 3.22
CA SER A 108 -6.30 18.55 2.79
C SER A 108 -4.91 18.73 3.42
N TYR A 109 -4.64 19.89 4.05
CA TYR A 109 -3.38 20.16 4.74
C TYR A 109 -3.36 19.63 6.17
N CYS A 110 -4.47 19.13 6.69
CA CYS A 110 -4.59 18.68 8.07
C CYS A 110 -4.80 17.17 8.15
N LEU A 111 -3.81 16.47 8.70
CA LEU A 111 -3.95 15.08 9.13
C LEU A 111 -4.19 15.05 10.64
N HIS A 112 -5.29 14.44 11.04
CA HIS A 112 -5.67 14.28 12.42
C HIS A 112 -5.22 12.90 12.90
N SER A 113 -4.42 12.87 13.97
CA SER A 113 -3.91 11.64 14.57
C SER A 113 -4.53 11.38 15.94
N TYR A 114 -4.97 10.15 16.15
CA TYR A 114 -5.69 9.74 17.35
C TYR A 114 -5.10 8.46 17.91
N ASP A 115 -4.96 8.42 19.23
CA ASP A 115 -4.63 7.20 19.95
C ASP A 115 -5.93 6.56 20.44
N LEU A 116 -6.28 5.43 19.83
CA LEU A 116 -7.48 4.65 20.17
C LEU A 116 -7.37 3.97 21.53
N SER A 117 -6.16 3.69 22.02
CA SER A 117 -6.00 3.05 23.33
C SER A 117 -6.44 3.97 24.47
N THR A 118 -6.15 5.27 24.32
CA THR A 118 -6.49 6.29 25.32
C THR A 118 -7.74 7.10 24.96
N GLY A 119 -8.16 7.06 23.69
CA GLY A 119 -9.20 7.94 23.19
C GLY A 119 -8.74 9.41 23.23
N VAL A 120 -7.49 9.71 22.95
CA VAL A 120 -6.98 11.09 22.95
C VAL A 120 -6.52 11.47 21.54
N GLN A 121 -6.92 12.65 21.08
CA GLN A 121 -6.31 13.26 19.90
C GLN A 121 -4.86 13.60 20.22
N LEU A 122 -3.91 12.97 19.54
CA LEU A 122 -2.50 13.20 19.77
C LEU A 122 -2.09 14.59 19.28
N ARG A 123 -2.27 14.84 17.98
CA ARG A 123 -1.97 16.13 17.35
C ARG A 123 -2.60 16.22 15.95
N THR A 124 -2.88 17.43 15.51
CA THR A 124 -3.12 17.73 14.09
C THR A 124 -1.80 18.05 13.42
N VAL A 125 -1.43 17.27 12.41
CA VAL A 125 -0.31 17.55 11.52
C VAL A 125 -0.82 18.49 10.43
N LYS A 126 -0.47 19.78 10.55
CA LYS A 126 -0.74 20.76 9.49
C LYS A 126 0.49 20.90 8.60
N LEU A 127 0.33 20.75 7.29
CA LEU A 127 1.45 20.88 6.37
C LEU A 127 2.13 22.26 6.43
N SER A 128 1.38 23.32 6.75
CA SER A 128 1.92 24.67 6.92
C SER A 128 2.80 24.82 8.17
N GLU A 129 2.68 23.92 9.14
CA GLU A 129 3.40 23.99 10.43
C GLU A 129 4.59 23.00 10.47
N VAL A 130 4.79 22.18 9.44
CA VAL A 130 5.83 21.16 9.44
C VAL A 130 7.23 21.76 9.31
N ARG A 131 8.17 21.23 10.10
CA ARG A 131 9.59 21.53 9.99
C ARG A 131 10.33 20.34 9.40
N GLU A 132 10.97 20.54 8.26
CA GLU A 132 11.82 19.52 7.63
C GLU A 132 13.01 19.17 8.54
N ILE A 133 13.27 17.88 8.70
CA ILE A 133 14.43 17.34 9.42
C ILE A 133 15.33 16.50 8.50
N GLY A 134 16.61 16.46 8.84
CA GLY A 134 17.64 15.73 8.10
C GLY A 134 18.37 16.58 7.05
N ARG A 135 19.18 15.93 6.21
CA ARG A 135 19.78 16.59 5.04
C ARG A 135 18.67 16.92 4.06
N GLN A 136 18.45 18.23 3.84
CA GLN A 136 17.38 18.72 2.99
C GLN A 136 17.51 18.17 1.57
N SER A 137 16.37 17.74 1.03
CA SER A 137 16.25 17.53 -0.42
C SER A 137 16.55 18.85 -1.14
N LYS A 138 17.30 18.78 -2.24
CA LYS A 138 17.58 19.98 -3.05
C LYS A 138 16.66 19.99 -4.27
N PRO A 139 15.86 21.06 -4.47
CA PRO A 139 15.75 22.30 -3.70
C PRO A 139 14.90 22.17 -2.42
N GLY A 140 15.18 23.01 -1.42
CA GLY A 140 14.51 22.99 -0.11
C GLY A 140 12.98 23.03 -0.17
N PHE A 141 12.32 22.49 0.86
CA PHE A 141 10.87 22.36 0.89
C PHE A 141 10.12 23.69 0.79
N THR A 142 9.21 23.78 -0.18
CA THR A 142 8.16 24.79 -0.24
C THR A 142 6.82 24.10 -0.30
N LEU A 143 5.85 24.61 0.46
CA LEU A 143 4.49 24.08 0.47
C LEU A 143 3.90 24.20 -0.94
N PRO A 144 3.36 23.11 -1.53
CA PRO A 144 2.60 23.22 -2.77
C PRO A 144 1.37 24.12 -2.54
N ALA A 145 0.98 24.88 -3.57
CA ALA A 145 -0.14 25.82 -3.46
C ALA A 145 -1.49 25.12 -3.23
N ASN A 146 -1.68 23.91 -3.78
CA ASN A 146 -2.89 23.08 -3.67
C ASN A 146 -2.54 21.59 -3.86
N PRO A 147 -1.83 20.93 -2.92
CA PRO A 147 -1.53 19.52 -3.03
C PRO A 147 -2.78 18.68 -2.79
N ALA A 148 -3.01 17.70 -3.65
CA ALA A 148 -4.09 16.74 -3.47
C ALA A 148 -3.58 15.59 -2.59
N LEU A 149 -4.25 15.32 -1.45
CA LEU A 149 -3.95 14.16 -0.62
C LEU A 149 -4.47 12.89 -1.31
N MET A 150 -3.55 12.01 -1.68
CA MET A 150 -3.81 10.82 -2.50
C MET A 150 -4.02 9.58 -1.63
N ASP A 151 -3.10 9.33 -0.70
CA ASP A 151 -3.23 8.29 0.33
C ASP A 151 -2.55 8.73 1.64
N VAL A 152 -2.85 8.02 2.72
CA VAL A 152 -2.10 8.07 3.98
C VAL A 152 -1.72 6.65 4.35
N SER A 153 -0.52 6.45 4.87
CA SER A 153 -0.07 5.19 5.45
C SER A 153 0.32 5.39 6.90
N VAL A 154 0.14 4.34 7.72
CA VAL A 154 0.40 4.38 9.15
C VAL A 154 1.05 3.07 9.57
N SER A 155 2.11 3.19 10.37
CA SER A 155 2.82 2.11 11.05
C SER A 155 3.07 2.49 12.51
N ASP A 156 3.67 1.58 13.28
CA ASP A 156 4.09 1.86 14.64
C ASP A 156 5.09 3.03 14.76
N GLU A 157 5.94 3.22 13.75
CA GLU A 157 7.03 4.21 13.77
C GLU A 157 6.71 5.50 13.00
N TYR A 158 5.91 5.40 11.94
CA TYR A 158 5.70 6.49 10.98
C TYR A 158 4.24 6.65 10.53
N ILE A 159 3.85 7.91 10.34
CA ILE A 159 2.68 8.34 9.55
C ILE A 159 3.20 8.93 8.24
N ILE A 160 2.67 8.48 7.11
CA ILE A 160 3.07 8.93 5.79
C ILE A 160 1.86 9.58 5.11
N GLY A 161 1.91 10.88 4.84
CA GLY A 161 0.97 11.58 3.98
C GLY A 161 1.48 11.60 2.54
N CYS A 162 0.79 10.94 1.63
CA CYS A 162 1.11 10.92 0.21
C CYS A 162 0.26 11.94 -0.54
N TYR A 163 0.88 13.04 -0.96
CA TYR A 163 0.26 14.04 -1.83
C TYR A 163 0.76 13.88 -3.25
N ASP A 164 -0.02 14.34 -4.23
CA ASP A 164 0.32 14.25 -5.67
C ASP A 164 1.72 14.76 -6.03
N SER A 165 2.23 15.74 -5.30
CA SER A 165 3.50 16.42 -5.56
C SER A 165 4.56 16.22 -4.46
N VAL A 166 4.19 15.68 -3.30
CA VAL A 166 5.09 15.55 -2.14
C VAL A 166 4.65 14.42 -1.22
N VAL A 167 5.62 13.73 -0.62
CA VAL A 167 5.37 12.74 0.42
C VAL A 167 5.96 13.25 1.72
N ILE A 168 5.18 13.17 2.80
CA ILE A 168 5.54 13.70 4.10
C ILE A 168 5.51 12.57 5.09
N VAL A 169 6.65 12.32 5.74
CA VAL A 169 6.80 11.25 6.73
C VAL A 169 6.99 11.87 8.11
N VAL A 170 6.11 11.52 9.03
CA VAL A 170 6.10 12.00 10.42
C VAL A 170 6.43 10.82 11.33
N SER A 171 7.42 11.00 12.21
CA SER A 171 7.70 9.98 13.23
C SER A 171 6.62 10.00 14.33
N VAL A 172 6.03 8.84 14.61
CA VAL A 172 5.02 8.67 15.67
C VAL A 172 5.60 8.98 17.04
N SER A 173 6.85 8.62 17.31
CA SER A 173 7.51 8.93 18.58
C SER A 173 7.67 10.44 18.79
N GLN A 174 8.09 11.17 17.75
CA GLN A 174 8.17 12.63 17.79
C GLN A 174 6.79 13.28 17.92
N LEU A 175 5.78 12.74 17.24
CA LEU A 175 4.41 13.22 17.32
C LEU A 175 3.86 13.11 18.75
N LYS A 176 4.09 11.98 19.42
CA LYS A 176 3.72 11.76 20.83
C LYS A 176 4.44 12.70 21.80
N LEU A 177 5.66 13.13 21.46
CA LEU A 177 6.42 14.13 22.22
C LEU A 177 5.99 15.57 21.91
N GLY A 178 5.01 15.78 21.02
CA GLY A 178 4.59 17.12 20.62
C GLY A 178 5.60 17.82 19.70
N HIS A 179 6.43 17.07 18.97
CA HIS A 179 7.33 17.60 17.95
C HIS A 179 6.78 17.32 16.54
N LEU A 180 6.84 18.32 15.66
CA LEU A 180 6.39 18.22 14.26
C LEU A 180 7.58 18.28 13.29
N ALA A 181 8.52 17.39 13.54
CA ALA A 181 9.66 17.13 12.67
C ALA A 181 9.25 16.12 11.59
N VAL A 182 9.39 16.50 10.32
CA VAL A 182 8.98 15.66 9.19
C VAL A 182 10.11 15.46 8.18
N ILE A 183 10.08 14.33 7.51
CA ILE A 183 10.90 14.09 6.32
C ILE A 183 10.00 14.43 5.13
N VAL A 184 10.52 15.24 4.22
CA VAL A 184 9.83 15.62 2.99
C VAL A 184 10.53 14.97 1.81
N LEU A 185 9.77 14.26 1.00
CA LEU A 185 10.24 13.65 -0.24
C LEU A 185 9.48 14.25 -1.41
N ALA A 186 10.23 14.79 -2.37
CA ALA A 186 9.67 15.33 -3.60
C ALA A 186 10.61 14.99 -4.76
N GLU A 187 10.05 14.91 -5.96
CA GLU A 187 10.86 14.72 -7.16
C GLU A 187 11.40 16.07 -7.66
N ALA A 188 12.72 16.13 -7.86
CA ALA A 188 13.38 17.31 -8.43
C ALA A 188 13.19 17.39 -9.95
N HIS A 189 12.93 16.26 -10.61
CA HIS A 189 12.83 16.15 -12.06
C HIS A 189 11.39 15.88 -12.50
N ALA A 190 11.06 16.34 -13.70
CA ALA A 190 9.78 16.04 -14.33
C ALA A 190 9.61 14.53 -14.58
N PRO A 191 8.38 13.99 -14.58
CA PRO A 191 8.13 12.56 -14.77
C PRO A 191 8.81 11.96 -16.00
N ALA A 192 8.84 12.68 -17.14
CA ALA A 192 9.49 12.21 -18.36
C ALA A 192 11.00 11.95 -18.19
N VAL A 193 11.69 12.78 -17.40
CA VAL A 193 13.12 12.64 -17.11
C VAL A 193 13.35 11.42 -16.20
N LEU A 194 12.47 11.24 -15.21
CA LEU A 194 12.52 10.08 -14.31
C LEU A 194 12.25 8.77 -15.07
N GLN A 195 11.28 8.74 -15.98
CA GLN A 195 11.01 7.57 -16.83
C GLN A 195 12.22 7.16 -17.69
N GLN A 196 13.01 8.15 -18.15
CA GLN A 196 14.21 7.88 -18.94
C GLN A 196 15.37 7.35 -18.09
N SER A 197 15.55 7.87 -16.87
CA SER A 197 16.64 7.54 -15.95
C SER A 197 16.34 6.38 -14.99
N SER A 198 15.11 5.85 -14.99
CA SER A 198 14.73 4.69 -14.16
C SER A 198 15.19 3.36 -14.75
N HIS A 199 15.34 2.35 -13.86
CA HIS A 199 15.45 0.96 -14.27
C HIS A 199 14.24 0.56 -15.12
N ARG A 200 14.44 -0.41 -16.00
CA ARG A 200 13.41 -0.87 -16.94
C ARG A 200 13.13 -2.33 -16.74
N ILE A 201 11.84 -2.66 -16.78
CA ILE A 201 11.40 -4.04 -16.95
C ILE A 201 11.73 -4.46 -18.38
N GLN A 202 12.43 -5.57 -18.51
CA GLN A 202 12.63 -6.28 -19.75
C GLN A 202 11.59 -7.38 -19.86
N ASP A 203 10.79 -7.34 -20.93
CA ASP A 203 9.92 -8.46 -21.27
C ASP A 203 10.80 -9.69 -21.52
N PRO A 204 10.53 -10.83 -20.89
CA PRO A 204 11.26 -12.04 -21.20
C PRO A 204 11.03 -12.38 -22.67
N SER A 205 12.03 -12.96 -23.32
CA SER A 205 11.85 -13.63 -24.61
C SER A 205 10.64 -14.56 -24.48
N ARG A 206 9.73 -14.57 -25.46
CA ARG A 206 8.55 -15.46 -25.44
C ARG A 206 9.00 -16.85 -25.00
N PRO A 207 8.45 -17.44 -23.93
CA PRO A 207 8.89 -18.74 -23.45
C PRO A 207 8.78 -19.72 -24.61
N THR A 208 9.92 -20.27 -25.04
CA THR A 208 9.99 -21.12 -26.23
C THR A 208 9.56 -22.56 -25.91
N ASP A 209 9.38 -22.91 -24.64
CA ASP A 209 9.27 -24.30 -24.20
C ASP A 209 8.06 -24.63 -23.32
N LEU A 210 7.63 -25.87 -23.53
CA LEU A 210 6.58 -26.70 -22.93
C LEU A 210 6.56 -26.81 -21.39
N GLN A 211 7.32 -26.00 -20.65
CA GLN A 211 7.40 -26.07 -19.18
C GLN A 211 6.15 -25.53 -18.45
N TRP A 212 5.18 -24.97 -19.18
CA TRP A 212 3.90 -24.51 -18.66
C TRP A 212 2.89 -25.65 -18.42
N GLU A 213 3.34 -26.90 -18.23
CA GLU A 213 2.42 -28.00 -17.94
C GLU A 213 1.59 -27.71 -16.68
N ARG A 214 0.31 -27.52 -16.96
CA ARG A 214 -0.70 -26.82 -16.18
C ARG A 214 -1.19 -27.64 -14.99
N ARG A 215 -0.60 -27.46 -13.81
CA ARG A 215 -1.10 -28.05 -12.55
C ARG A 215 -2.07 -27.12 -11.83
N TRP A 216 -3.27 -26.96 -12.38
CA TRP A 216 -4.38 -26.30 -11.69
C TRP A 216 -5.09 -27.31 -10.80
N LYS A 217 -5.36 -26.96 -9.54
CA LYS A 217 -6.21 -27.76 -8.66
C LYS A 217 -7.42 -26.91 -8.26
N GLN A 218 -8.59 -27.30 -8.75
CA GLN A 218 -9.85 -26.76 -8.25
C GLN A 218 -10.17 -27.47 -6.92
N GLU A 219 -9.74 -26.89 -5.81
CA GLU A 219 -10.09 -27.38 -4.48
C GLU A 219 -11.43 -26.76 -4.04
N SER A 220 -12.54 -27.31 -4.58
CA SER A 220 -13.85 -27.46 -3.91
C SER A 220 -15.03 -27.34 -4.88
N ALA A 221 -16.14 -27.97 -4.48
CA ALA A 221 -17.44 -27.98 -5.16
C ALA A 221 -18.27 -26.70 -4.96
N ASN A 222 -17.76 -25.72 -4.19
CA ASN A 222 -18.40 -24.43 -4.02
C ASN A 222 -17.69 -23.41 -4.91
N ASP A 223 -18.39 -22.94 -5.94
CA ASP A 223 -17.93 -22.03 -7.01
C ASP A 223 -17.37 -20.65 -6.55
N SER A 224 -17.09 -20.44 -5.27
CA SER A 224 -16.73 -19.14 -4.70
C SER A 224 -15.24 -18.88 -4.50
N PHE A 225 -14.37 -19.89 -4.67
CA PHE A 225 -12.92 -19.75 -4.48
C PHE A 225 -12.13 -20.42 -5.59
N VAL A 226 -11.08 -19.75 -6.07
CA VAL A 226 -10.10 -20.40 -6.96
C VAL A 226 -8.68 -20.25 -6.41
N THR A 227 -7.95 -21.36 -6.45
CA THR A 227 -6.56 -21.48 -5.98
C THR A 227 -5.65 -21.76 -7.15
N VAL A 228 -4.51 -21.07 -7.21
CA VAL A 228 -3.46 -21.31 -8.20
C VAL A 228 -2.11 -21.37 -7.51
N THR A 229 -1.25 -22.28 -7.95
CA THR A 229 0.14 -22.34 -7.47
C THR A 229 0.94 -21.16 -8.01
N GLY A 230 1.81 -20.56 -7.19
CA GLY A 230 2.60 -19.40 -7.58
C GLY A 230 3.39 -19.58 -8.87
N ARG A 231 4.02 -20.75 -9.07
CA ARG A 231 4.81 -21.06 -10.28
C ARG A 231 3.97 -21.06 -11.56
N SER A 232 2.72 -21.48 -11.50
CA SER A 232 1.81 -21.49 -12.66
C SER A 232 1.09 -20.16 -12.87
N ALA A 233 1.01 -19.32 -11.84
CA ALA A 233 0.36 -18.01 -11.90
C ALA A 233 1.30 -16.87 -12.29
N MET A 234 2.61 -17.09 -12.41
CA MET A 234 3.59 -16.00 -12.49
C MET A 234 4.62 -16.18 -13.59
N GLN A 235 4.99 -15.06 -14.20
CA GLN A 235 6.11 -14.93 -15.12
C GLN A 235 7.22 -14.13 -14.45
N CYS A 236 8.42 -14.69 -14.40
CA CYS A 236 9.60 -13.94 -13.94
C CYS A 236 9.98 -12.87 -14.97
N LEU A 237 10.31 -11.68 -14.47
CA LEU A 237 10.73 -10.53 -15.25
C LEU A 237 12.13 -10.11 -14.84
N HIS A 238 12.88 -9.53 -15.77
CA HIS A 238 14.21 -9.00 -15.50
C HIS A 238 14.17 -7.48 -15.37
N VAL A 239 14.90 -6.97 -14.38
CA VAL A 239 15.09 -5.53 -14.18
C VAL A 239 16.47 -5.16 -14.71
N ALA A 240 16.50 -4.25 -15.68
CA ALA A 240 17.73 -3.75 -16.26
C ALA A 240 18.00 -2.31 -15.84
N PRO A 241 19.28 -1.92 -15.68
CA PRO A 241 19.65 -0.53 -15.44
C PRO A 241 19.25 0.38 -16.61
N PRO A 242 19.07 1.69 -16.36
CA PRO A 242 18.88 2.66 -17.44
C PRO A 242 20.07 2.65 -18.40
N SER A 243 19.82 2.92 -19.68
CA SER A 243 20.93 3.00 -20.64
C SER A 243 21.80 4.25 -20.36
N PRO A 244 23.13 4.19 -20.53
CA PRO A 244 24.00 5.35 -20.29
C PRO A 244 23.60 6.58 -21.10
N LYS A 245 23.09 6.38 -22.32
CA LYS A 245 22.56 7.45 -23.17
C LYS A 245 21.32 8.13 -22.56
N ALA A 246 20.42 7.35 -21.98
CA ALA A 246 19.21 7.87 -21.34
C ALA A 246 19.57 8.63 -20.05
N THR A 247 20.53 8.13 -19.26
CA THR A 247 21.04 8.83 -18.08
C THR A 247 21.73 10.15 -18.46
N ALA A 248 22.56 10.15 -19.50
CA ALA A 248 23.19 11.37 -20.01
C ALA A 248 22.16 12.39 -20.51
N ALA A 249 21.15 11.93 -21.27
CA ALA A 249 20.06 12.79 -21.75
C ALA A 249 19.28 13.41 -20.57
N ALA A 250 18.93 12.62 -19.56
CA ALA A 250 18.26 13.08 -18.35
C ALA A 250 19.08 14.13 -17.59
N ASN A 251 20.38 13.92 -17.43
CA ASN A 251 21.29 14.86 -16.78
C ASN A 251 21.48 16.16 -17.59
N SER A 252 21.31 16.11 -18.90
CA SER A 252 21.40 17.27 -19.81
C SER A 252 20.08 17.98 -20.06
N ALA A 253 18.96 17.42 -19.58
CA ALA A 253 17.64 18.01 -19.77
C ALA A 253 17.58 19.36 -19.04
N LEU A 254 17.18 20.41 -19.77
CA LEU A 254 17.03 21.75 -19.22
C LEU A 254 16.09 21.70 -18.01
N VAL A 255 16.63 21.98 -16.83
CA VAL A 255 15.83 22.28 -15.64
C VAL A 255 15.14 23.60 -15.94
N VAL A 256 13.81 23.59 -16.05
CA VAL A 256 13.04 24.82 -16.29
C VAL A 256 13.14 25.70 -15.05
N HIS A 257 14.19 26.54 -15.01
CA HIS A 257 14.32 27.61 -14.05
C HIS A 257 13.29 28.69 -14.38
N GLY A 258 12.30 28.88 -13.51
CA GLY A 258 11.36 30.00 -13.62
C GLY A 258 9.89 29.66 -13.36
N VAL A 259 9.52 28.38 -13.29
CA VAL A 259 8.18 28.00 -12.83
C VAL A 259 8.25 27.74 -11.33
N HIS A 260 7.59 28.59 -10.53
CA HIS A 260 7.50 28.42 -9.08
C HIS A 260 6.70 27.17 -8.64
N SER A 261 6.13 26.41 -9.58
CA SER A 261 5.46 25.14 -9.28
C SER A 261 6.41 23.96 -9.55
N ARG A 262 6.67 23.18 -8.51
CA ARG A 262 7.28 21.84 -8.65
C ARG A 262 6.49 21.04 -9.70
N PRO A 263 7.15 20.31 -10.61
CA PRO A 263 6.42 19.39 -11.48
C PRO A 263 5.66 18.40 -10.61
N SER A 264 4.36 18.20 -10.87
CA SER A 264 3.60 17.19 -10.13
C SER A 264 4.25 15.83 -10.39
N ALA A 265 4.77 15.21 -9.32
CA ALA A 265 5.34 13.87 -9.36
C ALA A 265 4.26 12.81 -9.63
N GLY A 266 2.99 13.17 -9.46
CA GLY A 266 1.84 12.31 -9.63
C GLY A 266 1.85 11.14 -8.66
N PHE A 267 2.35 11.32 -7.43
CA PHE A 267 2.35 10.26 -6.43
C PHE A 267 0.92 9.81 -6.15
N ILE A 268 0.71 8.50 -5.99
CA ILE A 268 -0.60 7.93 -5.73
C ILE A 268 -0.65 7.26 -4.36
N ASN A 269 0.40 6.53 -4.01
CA ASN A 269 0.49 5.81 -2.75
C ASN A 269 1.95 5.76 -2.26
N ALA A 270 2.12 5.69 -0.94
CA ALA A 270 3.39 5.62 -0.24
C ALA A 270 3.25 4.70 0.99
N LEU A 271 4.09 3.67 1.11
CA LEU A 271 4.04 2.69 2.21
C LEU A 271 5.44 2.45 2.77
N ILE A 272 5.52 2.36 4.09
CA ILE A 272 6.71 1.86 4.79
C ILE A 272 6.65 0.32 4.86
N SER A 273 7.80 -0.33 4.78
CA SER A 273 7.89 -1.76 5.06
C SER A 273 7.47 -2.08 6.50
N PRO A 274 6.95 -3.29 6.77
CA PRO A 274 6.58 -3.75 8.11
C PRO A 274 7.68 -3.61 9.17
N ASP A 275 8.95 -3.65 8.77
CA ASP A 275 10.10 -3.49 9.67
C ASP A 275 10.57 -2.02 9.82
N GLY A 276 9.89 -1.06 9.19
CA GLY A 276 10.19 0.37 9.27
C GLY A 276 11.41 0.82 8.47
N ARG A 277 12.10 -0.08 7.76
CA ARG A 277 13.42 0.18 7.17
C ARG A 277 13.39 0.71 5.75
N HIS A 278 12.33 0.41 5.01
CA HIS A 278 12.18 0.74 3.59
C HIS A 278 10.95 1.60 3.38
N LEU A 279 11.05 2.57 2.48
CA LEU A 279 9.88 3.31 1.99
C LEU A 279 9.73 3.05 0.50
N ALA A 280 8.52 2.70 0.06
CA ALA A 280 8.20 2.65 -1.36
C ALA A 280 7.11 3.66 -1.70
N LEU A 281 7.22 4.22 -2.91
CA LEU A 281 6.28 5.18 -3.49
C LEU A 281 5.89 4.71 -4.89
N ILE A 282 4.66 4.98 -5.30
CA ILE A 282 4.23 4.81 -6.68
C ILE A 282 3.67 6.11 -7.25
N SER A 283 3.81 6.29 -8.56
CA SER A 283 3.20 7.39 -9.31
C SER A 283 2.28 6.93 -10.43
N GLY A 284 1.32 7.79 -10.76
CA GLY A 284 0.44 7.63 -11.92
C GLY A 284 1.17 7.71 -13.26
N PHE A 285 2.46 8.05 -13.26
CA PHE A 285 3.32 8.04 -14.45
C PHE A 285 4.08 6.72 -14.62
N GLY A 286 3.73 5.69 -13.85
CA GLY A 286 4.31 4.35 -13.98
C GLY A 286 5.64 4.17 -13.28
N ILE A 287 5.98 5.04 -12.32
CA ILE A 287 7.26 5.01 -11.60
C ILE A 287 7.02 4.42 -10.22
N PHE A 288 7.81 3.41 -9.90
CA PHE A 288 7.98 2.89 -8.55
C PHE A 288 9.32 3.39 -8.00
N SER A 289 9.30 4.05 -6.85
CA SER A 289 10.49 4.56 -6.15
C SER A 289 10.67 3.81 -4.84
N LEU A 290 11.84 3.21 -4.63
CA LEU A 290 12.21 2.50 -3.41
C LEU A 290 13.34 3.24 -2.70
N TYR A 291 13.18 3.48 -1.41
CA TYR A 291 14.19 3.99 -0.49
C TYR A 291 14.60 2.84 0.44
N PRO A 292 15.61 2.06 0.05
CA PRO A 292 15.96 0.83 0.76
C PRO A 292 16.77 1.03 2.05
N ASP A 293 17.19 2.26 2.36
CA ASP A 293 17.73 2.62 3.67
C ASP A 293 17.01 3.86 4.17
N PHE A 294 15.69 3.74 4.28
CA PHE A 294 14.86 4.81 4.81
C PHE A 294 15.23 5.12 6.26
N TYR A 295 15.73 4.14 7.01
CA TYR A 295 16.17 4.34 8.40
C TYR A 295 17.27 5.40 8.53
N ARG A 296 18.32 5.35 7.71
CA ARG A 296 19.37 6.38 7.70
C ARG A 296 18.86 7.72 7.19
N LEU A 297 17.96 7.69 6.21
CA LEU A 297 17.30 8.90 5.71
C LEU A 297 16.50 9.59 6.82
N ALA A 298 15.74 8.82 7.61
CA ALA A 298 14.93 9.32 8.70
C ALA A 298 15.75 9.91 9.85
N LYS A 299 17.00 9.47 10.00
CA LYS A 299 17.98 10.06 10.93
C LYS A 299 18.75 11.26 10.35
N GLY A 300 18.53 11.61 9.08
CA GLY A 300 19.26 12.67 8.40
C GLY A 300 20.70 12.34 8.06
N ALA A 301 21.07 11.05 8.05
CA ALA A 301 22.45 10.62 7.78
C ALA A 301 22.80 10.63 6.28
N ILE A 302 21.79 10.50 5.42
CA ILE A 302 21.89 10.49 3.95
C ILE A 302 20.78 11.36 3.35
N ALA A 303 20.97 11.85 2.13
CA ALA A 303 19.94 12.59 1.41
C ALA A 303 19.01 11.64 0.62
N PRO A 304 17.73 12.01 0.35
CA PRO A 304 16.81 11.17 -0.42
C PRO A 304 17.35 10.76 -1.79
N GLU A 305 18.04 11.67 -2.48
CA GLU A 305 18.55 11.47 -3.83
C GLU A 305 19.74 10.50 -3.88
N GLU A 306 20.43 10.30 -2.75
CA GLU A 306 21.59 9.40 -2.64
C GLU A 306 21.18 7.92 -2.54
N VAL A 307 19.93 7.62 -2.15
CA VAL A 307 19.48 6.25 -1.82
C VAL A 307 18.32 5.76 -2.67
N VAL A 308 17.55 6.67 -3.28
CA VAL A 308 16.36 6.32 -4.05
C VAL A 308 16.70 5.51 -5.30
N GLN A 309 15.99 4.40 -5.50
CA GLN A 309 16.06 3.59 -6.70
C GLN A 309 14.71 3.58 -7.39
N ARG A 310 14.71 3.71 -8.72
CA ARG A 310 13.47 3.85 -9.50
C ARG A 310 13.33 2.75 -10.53
N LEU A 311 12.11 2.25 -10.69
CA LEU A 311 11.70 1.27 -11.70
C LEU A 311 10.51 1.82 -12.50
N TYR A 312 10.62 1.79 -13.82
CA TYR A 312 9.56 2.22 -14.73
C TYR A 312 8.77 1.03 -15.29
N PHE A 313 7.46 1.01 -15.03
CA PHE A 313 6.52 -0.05 -15.42
C PHE A 313 5.93 0.12 -16.81
N ARG A 314 6.20 1.23 -17.52
CA ARG A 314 5.59 1.59 -18.83
C ARG A 314 4.08 1.73 -18.84
N GLU A 315 3.45 1.56 -17.70
CA GLU A 315 2.02 1.67 -17.47
C GLU A 315 1.80 2.48 -16.18
N PRO A 316 0.75 3.31 -16.09
CA PRO A 316 0.38 3.97 -14.85
C PRO A 316 0.20 2.96 -13.71
N LEU A 317 0.75 3.27 -12.53
CA LEU A 317 0.49 2.48 -11.32
C LEU A 317 -0.79 2.98 -10.66
N SER A 318 -1.54 2.08 -10.03
CA SER A 318 -2.83 2.41 -9.41
C SER A 318 -2.82 2.21 -7.89
N ASP A 319 -2.16 1.15 -7.42
CA ASP A 319 -2.04 0.84 -6.00
C ASP A 319 -0.85 -0.10 -5.75
N PHE A 320 -0.43 -0.22 -4.51
CA PHE A 320 0.45 -1.31 -4.08
C PHE A 320 0.25 -1.61 -2.60
N THR A 321 0.64 -2.81 -2.18
CA THR A 321 0.58 -3.21 -0.78
C THR A 321 1.87 -3.90 -0.36
N TRP A 322 2.33 -3.59 0.85
CA TRP A 322 3.37 -4.34 1.53
C TRP A 322 2.70 -5.42 2.37
N GLY A 323 3.08 -6.67 2.17
CA GLY A 323 2.51 -7.79 2.93
C GLY A 323 3.01 -7.80 4.37
N VAL A 324 2.74 -8.91 5.07
CA VAL A 324 3.32 -9.16 6.40
C VAL A 324 4.85 -9.37 6.33
N ASP A 325 5.36 -9.84 5.18
CA ASP A 325 6.78 -10.01 4.94
C ASP A 325 7.41 -8.70 4.47
N SER A 326 8.46 -8.24 5.16
CA SER A 326 9.16 -7.00 4.81
C SER A 326 9.92 -7.08 3.49
N ARG A 327 10.11 -8.28 2.93
CA ARG A 327 10.78 -8.49 1.64
C ARG A 327 9.84 -8.50 0.44
N ARG A 328 8.54 -8.63 0.64
CA ARG A 328 7.60 -8.87 -0.46
C ARG A 328 6.59 -7.74 -0.57
N LEU A 329 6.47 -7.19 -1.77
CA LEU A 329 5.49 -6.16 -2.11
C LEU A 329 4.72 -6.55 -3.38
N ALA A 330 3.46 -6.13 -3.43
CA ALA A 330 2.56 -6.40 -4.53
C ALA A 330 2.10 -5.07 -5.14
N ILE A 331 2.35 -4.88 -6.43
CA ILE A 331 2.08 -3.64 -7.18
C ILE A 331 0.99 -3.90 -8.20
N VAL A 332 0.05 -2.96 -8.32
CA VAL A 332 -1.06 -3.02 -9.26
C VAL A 332 -0.98 -1.85 -10.24
N THR A 333 -1.12 -2.14 -11.53
CA THR A 333 -1.20 -1.10 -12.57
C THR A 333 -2.64 -0.62 -12.75
N SER A 334 -2.83 0.53 -13.40
CA SER A 334 -4.16 1.02 -13.78
C SER A 334 -4.86 0.11 -14.80
N PHE A 335 -4.10 -0.76 -15.47
CA PHE A 335 -4.61 -1.82 -16.34
C PHE A 335 -4.78 -3.15 -15.59
N GLU A 336 -4.91 -3.10 -14.27
CA GLU A 336 -5.26 -4.24 -13.43
C GLU A 336 -4.26 -5.40 -13.46
N LYS A 337 -3.01 -5.14 -13.91
CA LYS A 337 -1.92 -6.11 -13.88
C LYS A 337 -1.29 -6.12 -12.50
N LEU A 338 -1.11 -7.32 -11.94
CA LEU A 338 -0.46 -7.54 -10.65
C LEU A 338 1.00 -7.95 -10.83
N PHE A 339 1.88 -7.30 -10.09
CA PHE A 339 3.30 -7.61 -10.01
C PHE A 339 3.66 -7.93 -8.56
N LEU A 340 4.50 -8.94 -8.36
CA LEU A 340 5.11 -9.26 -7.07
C LEU A 340 6.60 -8.98 -7.16
N MET A 341 7.11 -8.24 -6.19
CA MET A 341 8.52 -7.90 -6.09
C MET A 341 9.04 -8.43 -4.76
N ASP A 342 10.07 -9.27 -4.86
CA ASP A 342 10.79 -9.85 -3.74
C ASP A 342 12.17 -9.17 -3.63
N LEU A 343 12.33 -8.42 -2.54
CA LEU A 343 13.58 -7.80 -2.14
C LEU A 343 14.55 -8.88 -1.65
N ASN A 344 15.78 -8.80 -2.12
CA ASN A 344 16.85 -9.71 -1.70
C ASN A 344 17.13 -9.56 -0.19
N PRO A 345 17.50 -10.64 0.53
CA PRO A 345 17.99 -10.55 1.91
C PRO A 345 19.01 -9.44 2.20
N SER A 346 19.83 -9.05 1.21
CA SER A 346 20.79 -7.94 1.33
C SER A 346 20.13 -6.62 1.75
N PHE A 347 18.90 -6.35 1.32
CA PHE A 347 18.12 -5.16 1.71
C PHE A 347 17.86 -5.07 3.22
N HIS A 348 17.92 -6.18 3.96
CA HIS A 348 17.62 -6.21 5.39
C HIS A 348 18.84 -6.49 6.26
N SER A 349 20.02 -6.65 5.65
CA SER A 349 21.26 -6.84 6.38
C SER A 349 21.61 -5.53 7.11
N PRO A 350 21.98 -5.58 8.41
CA PRO A 350 22.32 -4.37 9.15
C PRO A 350 23.54 -3.71 8.50
N GLN A 351 23.32 -2.58 7.82
CA GLN A 351 24.42 -1.78 7.30
C GLN A 351 25.18 -1.18 8.48
N THR A 352 26.30 -1.80 8.86
CA THR A 352 27.31 -1.15 9.68
C THR A 352 27.90 0.00 8.87
N SER A 353 28.15 1.15 9.49
CA SER A 353 28.73 2.35 8.87
C SER A 353 30.09 2.15 8.16
N GLU A 354 30.64 0.93 8.18
CA GLU A 354 32.02 0.60 7.79
C GLU A 354 32.14 -0.56 6.77
N ARG A 355 31.06 -1.05 6.14
CA ARG A 355 31.19 -2.14 5.14
C ARG A 355 31.03 -1.69 3.69
N GLU A 356 31.98 -2.14 2.87
CA GLU A 356 32.00 -2.13 1.40
C GLU A 356 30.74 -2.80 0.84
N ASP A 357 30.00 -2.06 0.02
CA ASP A 357 29.31 -2.44 -1.23
C ASP A 357 28.68 -3.85 -1.37
N ASP A 358 27.98 -4.37 -0.36
CA ASP A 358 26.84 -5.25 -0.66
C ASP A 358 25.76 -4.37 -1.32
N GLU A 359 25.90 -4.19 -2.64
CA GLU A 359 25.17 -3.22 -3.44
C GLU A 359 23.67 -3.53 -3.40
N ILE A 360 22.95 -2.91 -2.48
CA ILE A 360 21.49 -2.88 -2.48
C ILE A 360 21.07 -2.27 -3.82
N SER A 361 20.53 -3.07 -4.72
CA SER A 361 20.31 -2.67 -6.11
C SER A 361 19.05 -3.33 -6.70
N LEU A 362 18.21 -2.56 -7.37
CA LEU A 362 16.97 -3.02 -8.01
C LEU A 362 17.19 -4.16 -9.02
N PRO A 363 18.28 -4.22 -9.81
CA PRO A 363 18.58 -5.37 -10.66
C PRO A 363 18.71 -6.71 -9.91
N LEU A 364 18.95 -6.70 -8.60
CA LEU A 364 19.08 -7.91 -7.78
C LEU A 364 17.75 -8.39 -7.17
N ILE A 365 16.64 -7.67 -7.41
CA ILE A 365 15.31 -8.09 -6.94
C ILE A 365 14.75 -9.19 -7.84
N SER A 366 13.88 -10.03 -7.28
CA SER A 366 13.06 -10.93 -8.09
C SER A 366 11.73 -10.24 -8.39
N LEU A 367 11.48 -9.94 -9.66
CA LEU A 367 10.22 -9.33 -10.12
C LEU A 367 9.41 -10.38 -10.87
N HIS A 368 8.16 -10.57 -10.46
CA HIS A 368 7.22 -11.49 -11.06
C HIS A 368 5.97 -10.74 -11.51
N ARG A 369 5.47 -11.05 -12.70
CA ARG A 369 4.16 -10.59 -13.18
C ARG A 369 3.17 -11.73 -13.06
N MET A 370 2.01 -11.46 -12.48
CA MET A 370 0.91 -12.42 -12.47
C MET A 370 0.35 -12.56 -13.88
N VAL A 371 0.27 -13.79 -14.35
CA VAL A 371 -0.30 -14.14 -15.64
C VAL A 371 -1.71 -14.67 -15.39
N HIS A 372 -2.64 -14.43 -16.32
CA HIS A 372 -4.02 -14.94 -16.31
C HIS A 372 -5.05 -14.17 -15.46
N PHE A 373 -4.66 -13.16 -14.68
CA PHE A 373 -5.59 -12.41 -13.83
C PHE A 373 -5.72 -10.97 -14.30
N SER A 374 -6.96 -10.48 -14.38
CA SER A 374 -7.27 -9.06 -14.24
C SER A 374 -7.97 -8.87 -12.91
N MET A 375 -7.50 -7.88 -12.16
CA MET A 375 -8.09 -7.49 -10.90
C MET A 375 -9.16 -6.45 -11.15
N ASN A 376 -10.41 -6.65 -10.75
CA ASN A 376 -11.33 -5.51 -10.72
C ASN A 376 -10.96 -4.60 -9.53
N VAL A 377 -10.08 -3.63 -9.78
CA VAL A 377 -9.55 -2.72 -8.74
C VAL A 377 -10.48 -1.53 -8.60
N HIS A 378 -11.65 -1.74 -8.00
CA HIS A 378 -12.28 -0.62 -7.30
C HIS A 378 -11.39 -0.26 -6.10
N ARG A 379 -10.88 0.96 -6.10
CA ARG A 379 -9.97 1.51 -5.07
C ARG A 379 -10.52 1.16 -3.67
N ASN A 380 -9.69 0.48 -2.88
CA ASN A 380 -9.89 -0.02 -1.50
C ASN A 380 -10.36 -1.49 -1.38
N GLY A 381 -9.43 -2.36 -1.00
CA GLY A 381 -9.73 -3.67 -0.38
C GLY A 381 -9.68 -4.89 -1.31
N SER A 382 -9.26 -4.73 -2.57
CA SER A 382 -9.20 -5.83 -3.55
C SER A 382 -7.91 -6.66 -3.52
N LEU A 383 -6.92 -6.29 -2.69
CA LEU A 383 -5.64 -6.99 -2.58
C LEU A 383 -5.24 -7.15 -1.12
N PHE A 384 -4.89 -8.36 -0.70
CA PHE A 384 -4.34 -8.63 0.62
C PHE A 384 -3.22 -9.66 0.51
N MET A 385 -2.09 -9.42 1.17
CA MET A 385 -0.93 -10.29 1.06
C MET A 385 -0.42 -10.74 2.43
N THR A 386 -0.07 -12.02 2.49
CA THR A 386 0.58 -12.69 3.60
C THR A 386 1.94 -13.20 3.12
N SER A 387 2.76 -13.75 4.01
CA SER A 387 4.07 -14.31 3.63
C SER A 387 3.98 -15.41 2.56
N THR A 388 2.90 -16.19 2.54
CA THR A 388 2.73 -17.31 1.61
C THR A 388 1.58 -17.16 0.64
N ARG A 389 0.74 -16.13 0.74
CA ARG A 389 -0.46 -16.01 -0.11
C ARG A 389 -0.78 -14.58 -0.50
N VAL A 390 -1.26 -14.40 -1.72
CA VAL A 390 -1.90 -13.18 -2.19
C VAL A 390 -3.36 -13.46 -2.47
N TRP A 391 -4.23 -12.67 -1.86
CA TRP A 391 -5.67 -12.71 -2.00
C TRP A 391 -6.12 -11.53 -2.84
N LEU A 392 -6.97 -11.80 -3.82
CA LEU A 392 -7.48 -10.76 -4.70
C LEU A 392 -8.92 -11.01 -5.14
N ARG A 393 -9.63 -9.95 -5.48
CA ARG A 393 -10.92 -10.04 -6.17
C ARG A 393 -10.69 -9.99 -7.67
N SER A 394 -11.21 -10.98 -8.40
CA SER A 394 -11.07 -11.08 -9.86
C SER A 394 -12.41 -11.41 -10.51
N ASN A 395 -12.56 -11.05 -11.77
CA ASN A 395 -13.70 -11.45 -12.58
C ASN A 395 -13.63 -12.97 -12.84
N GLN A 396 -14.61 -13.70 -12.31
CA GLN A 396 -14.66 -15.14 -12.34
C GLN A 396 -14.80 -15.70 -13.76
N GLY A 397 -15.67 -15.10 -14.56
CA GLY A 397 -15.94 -15.53 -15.94
C GLY A 397 -14.70 -15.42 -16.84
N GLN A 398 -14.03 -14.27 -16.81
CA GLN A 398 -12.80 -14.02 -17.58
C GLN A 398 -11.66 -14.91 -17.11
N PHE A 399 -11.51 -15.07 -15.80
CA PHE A 399 -10.50 -15.94 -15.23
C PHE A 399 -10.70 -17.41 -15.65
N ARG A 400 -11.95 -17.92 -15.59
CA ARG A 400 -12.30 -19.26 -16.09
C ARG A 400 -12.03 -19.39 -17.58
N SER A 401 -12.52 -18.46 -18.39
CA SER A 401 -12.32 -18.46 -19.84
C SER A 401 -10.83 -18.51 -20.21
N ARG A 402 -9.97 -17.71 -19.56
CA ARG A 402 -8.52 -17.70 -19.79
C ARG A 402 -7.84 -19.00 -19.38
N ILE A 403 -8.32 -19.67 -18.32
CA ILE A 403 -7.82 -20.99 -17.93
C ILE A 403 -8.25 -22.06 -18.93
N GLU A 404 -9.53 -22.06 -19.30
CA GLU A 404 -10.17 -23.08 -20.14
C GLU A 404 -9.72 -23.04 -21.60
N THR A 405 -9.58 -21.84 -22.17
CA THR A 405 -9.19 -21.64 -23.58
C THR A 405 -7.78 -22.11 -23.90
N LYS A 406 -6.90 -22.17 -22.89
CA LYS A 406 -5.47 -22.51 -23.02
C LYS A 406 -4.67 -21.73 -24.05
N ASP A 407 -5.20 -20.63 -24.59
CA ASP A 407 -4.56 -19.86 -25.65
C ASP A 407 -3.45 -18.97 -25.08
N ALA A 408 -2.19 -19.33 -25.33
CA ALA A 408 -1.04 -18.58 -24.85
C ALA A 408 -1.00 -17.13 -25.38
N SER A 409 -1.64 -16.85 -26.52
CA SER A 409 -1.63 -15.50 -27.11
C SER A 409 -2.53 -14.50 -26.36
N LEU A 410 -3.66 -14.96 -25.81
CA LEU A 410 -4.53 -14.20 -24.90
C LEU A 410 -3.93 -14.02 -23.48
N LEU A 411 -2.79 -14.66 -23.21
CA LEU A 411 -2.16 -14.75 -21.89
C LEU A 411 -0.84 -13.98 -21.82
N SER A 412 -0.29 -13.58 -22.96
CA SER A 412 1.02 -12.91 -23.06
C SER A 412 0.91 -11.52 -23.68
N SER A 413 -0.11 -10.73 -23.32
CA SER A 413 -0.13 -9.33 -23.76
C SER A 413 1.17 -8.64 -23.29
N PRO A 414 1.90 -7.98 -24.20
CA PRO A 414 3.03 -7.15 -23.84
C PRO A 414 2.66 -6.17 -22.73
N ILE A 415 3.64 -5.73 -21.95
CA ILE A 415 3.45 -4.55 -21.10
C ILE A 415 3.12 -3.38 -22.03
N GLY A 416 1.98 -2.74 -21.82
CA GLY A 416 1.42 -1.69 -22.67
C GLY A 416 0.51 -2.14 -23.81
N ASP A 417 0.21 -3.44 -23.96
CA ASP A 417 -0.81 -3.91 -24.91
C ASP A 417 -2.12 -4.17 -24.17
N GLU A 418 -3.20 -3.55 -24.66
CA GLU A 418 -4.51 -3.48 -24.01
C GLU A 418 -5.42 -4.58 -24.56
N ASP A 419 -5.71 -5.60 -23.77
CA ASP A 419 -6.94 -6.35 -23.96
C ASP A 419 -8.06 -5.52 -23.35
N LEU A 420 -8.95 -4.96 -24.18
CA LEU A 420 -10.18 -4.31 -23.72
C LEU A 420 -11.04 -5.32 -22.96
N LEU A 421 -10.96 -5.32 -21.63
CA LEU A 421 -11.74 -6.19 -20.78
C LEU A 421 -13.12 -5.58 -20.54
N TRP A 422 -14.15 -6.32 -20.91
CA TRP A 422 -15.54 -5.94 -20.68
C TRP A 422 -15.89 -6.18 -19.20
N PRO A 423 -16.54 -5.23 -18.51
CA PRO A 423 -17.00 -5.45 -17.16
C PRO A 423 -18.04 -6.58 -17.15
N ASP A 424 -17.76 -7.63 -16.39
CA ASP A 424 -18.74 -8.66 -16.03
C ASP A 424 -18.88 -8.67 -14.50
N ASP A 425 -20.12 -8.87 -14.03
CA ASP A 425 -20.56 -8.66 -12.65
C ASP A 425 -20.21 -9.84 -11.72
N SER A 426 -19.70 -10.95 -12.28
CA SER A 426 -19.30 -12.13 -11.51
C SER A 426 -17.92 -11.95 -10.85
N LEU A 427 -17.88 -11.40 -9.64
CA LEU A 427 -16.64 -11.30 -8.85
C LEU A 427 -16.43 -12.53 -7.97
N ALA A 428 -15.25 -13.16 -8.08
CA ALA A 428 -14.80 -14.23 -7.18
C ALA A 428 -13.62 -13.76 -6.32
N LEU A 429 -13.50 -14.36 -5.12
CA LEU A 429 -12.32 -14.23 -4.28
C LEU A 429 -11.31 -15.30 -4.70
N CYS A 430 -10.19 -14.87 -5.26
CA CYS A 430 -9.10 -15.73 -5.69
C CYS A 430 -7.93 -15.62 -4.71
N TYR A 431 -7.14 -16.69 -4.58
CA TYR A 431 -5.83 -16.58 -3.94
C TYR A 431 -4.75 -17.39 -4.67
N ILE A 432 -3.53 -16.86 -4.63
CA ILE A 432 -2.33 -17.57 -5.04
C ILE A 432 -1.63 -18.10 -3.80
N ASP A 433 -1.22 -19.36 -3.84
CA ASP A 433 -0.38 -19.96 -2.81
C ASP A 433 1.09 -20.06 -3.26
N PHE A 434 1.98 -19.43 -2.50
CA PHE A 434 3.45 -19.44 -2.63
C PHE A 434 4.10 -20.36 -1.59
N SER A 435 3.34 -21.16 -0.86
CA SER A 435 3.89 -22.07 0.15
C SER A 435 4.91 -23.02 -0.49
N PRO A 436 6.11 -23.18 0.10
CA PRO A 436 7.19 -24.00 -0.45
C PRO A 436 6.88 -25.51 -0.49
N HIS A 437 5.73 -25.95 0.03
CA HIS A 437 5.37 -27.36 0.15
C HIS A 437 4.72 -27.98 -1.10
N MET A 438 4.70 -27.25 -2.23
CA MET A 438 4.12 -27.73 -3.50
C MET A 438 5.03 -27.41 -4.70
N GLU A 439 6.35 -27.59 -4.54
CA GLU A 439 7.26 -27.75 -5.68
C GLU A 439 7.27 -29.19 -6.21
#